data_AF-E4KQG9-F1
#
_entry.id   AF-E4KQG9-F1
#
_cell.length_a   1.000
_cell.length_b   1.000
_cell.length_c   1.000
_cell.angle_alpha   90.00
_cell.angle_beta   90.00
_cell.angle_gamma   90.00
#
_symmetry.space_group_name_H-M   'P 1'
#
loop_
_entity.id
_entity.type
_entity.pdbx_description
1 polymer ?
#
loop_
_entity_poly.entity_id
_entity_poly.type
_entity_poly.pdbx_seq_one_letter_code
_entity_poly.pdbx_strand_id
1 'polypeptide(L)'
;MNNALGELASEKLVGSFKFKLFKNKLKLEDAILPVSKSLQDESNEGVEEILDLEQEIDLELILESDLEQVPTTLKQLNALKPILKEGE
;
A
#
# COMPACT_ATOMS: atom_id res chain seq x y z
N MET A 1 5.99 -20.15 -12.92
CA MET A 1 5.10 -19.35 -13.78
C MET A 1 3.99 -18.78 -12.91
N ASN A 2 3.76 -17.47 -13.02
CA ASN A 2 2.87 -16.65 -12.19
C ASN A 2 1.39 -17.08 -12.29
N ASN A 3 0.96 -18.05 -11.47
CA ASN A 3 -0.46 -18.40 -11.38
C ASN A 3 -1.24 -17.49 -10.42
N ALA A 4 -0.56 -16.82 -9.48
CA ALA A 4 -1.20 -15.91 -8.52
C ALA A 4 -1.83 -14.68 -9.18
N LEU A 5 -1.29 -14.21 -10.31
CA LEU A 5 -1.83 -13.09 -11.08
C LEU A 5 -3.03 -13.51 -11.96
N GLY A 6 -3.04 -14.76 -12.45
CA GLY A 6 -4.11 -15.28 -13.31
C GLY A 6 -5.41 -15.52 -12.54
N GLU A 7 -5.32 -16.02 -11.31
CA GLU A 7 -6.48 -16.23 -10.44
C GLU A 7 -7.13 -14.92 -9.97
N LEU A 8 -6.35 -13.82 -9.91
CA LEU A 8 -6.86 -12.48 -9.59
C LEU A 8 -7.62 -11.83 -10.76
N ALA A 9 -7.36 -12.25 -12.00
CA ALA A 9 -7.92 -11.64 -13.20
C ALA A 9 -9.34 -12.13 -13.54
N SER A 10 -9.75 -13.30 -13.03
CA SER A 10 -11.04 -13.93 -13.36
C SER A 10 -12.24 -13.39 -12.57
N GLU A 11 -12.03 -12.71 -11.43
CA GLU A 11 -13.09 -12.02 -10.67
C GLU A 11 -13.02 -10.51 -10.94
N LYS A 12 -13.82 -10.03 -11.88
CA LYS A 12 -13.73 -8.67 -12.43
C LYS A 12 -13.98 -7.52 -11.44
N LEU A 13 -14.39 -7.84 -10.22
CA LEU A 13 -14.79 -6.91 -9.15
C LEU A 13 -13.86 -7.03 -7.91
N VAL A 14 -13.34 -8.23 -7.64
CA VAL A 14 -12.40 -8.48 -6.54
C VAL A 14 -10.94 -8.26 -6.97
N GLY A 15 -10.62 -8.43 -8.26
CA GLY A 15 -9.28 -8.27 -8.81
C GLY A 15 -8.77 -6.83 -8.74
N SER A 16 -9.61 -5.83 -9.06
CA SER A 16 -9.19 -4.42 -9.10
C SER A 16 -8.82 -3.90 -7.71
N PHE A 17 -9.62 -4.21 -6.69
CA PHE A 17 -9.37 -3.85 -5.31
C PHE A 17 -8.08 -4.49 -4.78
N LYS A 18 -7.93 -5.81 -4.97
CA LYS A 18 -6.71 -6.54 -4.59
C LYS A 18 -5.48 -5.98 -5.31
N PHE A 19 -5.63 -5.56 -6.57
CA PHE A 19 -4.55 -4.96 -7.35
C PHE A 19 -4.16 -3.56 -6.86
N LYS A 20 -5.13 -2.69 -6.51
CA LYS A 20 -4.86 -1.38 -5.90
C LYS A 20 -4.12 -1.52 -4.57
N LEU A 21 -4.59 -2.43 -3.70
CA LEU A 21 -3.91 -2.73 -2.44
C LEU A 21 -2.49 -3.24 -2.65
N PHE A 22 -2.30 -4.13 -3.62
CA PHE A 22 -0.97 -4.64 -3.97
C PHE A 22 -0.03 -3.55 -4.45
N LYS A 23 -0.50 -2.64 -5.31
CA LYS A 23 0.29 -1.48 -5.77
C LYS A 23 0.70 -0.57 -4.63
N ASN A 24 -0.24 -0.22 -3.74
CA ASN A 24 0.06 0.61 -2.57
C ASN A 24 1.05 -0.09 -1.63
N LYS A 25 0.94 -1.41 -1.45
CA LYS A 25 1.92 -2.20 -0.70
C LYS A 25 3.32 -2.09 -1.31
N LEU A 26 3.46 -2.27 -2.63
CA LEU A 26 4.76 -2.15 -3.30
C LEU A 26 5.37 -0.75 -3.13
N LYS A 27 4.58 0.31 -3.25
CA LYS A 27 5.04 1.69 -3.04
C LYS A 27 5.61 1.90 -1.62
N LEU A 28 4.96 1.31 -0.62
CA LEU A 28 5.44 1.35 0.76
C LEU A 28 6.73 0.54 0.95
N GLU A 29 6.80 -0.66 0.36
CA GLU A 29 8.01 -1.49 0.41
C GLU A 29 9.21 -0.79 -0.26
N ASP A 30 8.99 -0.13 -1.40
CA ASP A 30 10.02 0.65 -2.09
C ASP A 30 10.48 1.87 -1.27
N ALA A 31 9.56 2.57 -0.59
CA ALA A 31 9.90 3.70 0.29
C ALA A 31 10.69 3.27 1.55
N ILE A 32 10.44 2.06 2.06
CA ILE A 32 11.11 1.50 3.23
C ILE A 32 12.50 0.95 2.89
N LEU A 33 12.73 0.52 1.64
CA LEU A 33 13.99 -0.13 1.23
C LEU A 33 15.24 0.76 1.42
N PRO A 34 15.24 2.06 1.04
CA PRO A 34 16.37 2.95 1.32
C PRO A 34 16.64 3.12 2.81
N VAL A 35 15.58 3.36 3.60
CA VAL A 35 15.68 3.56 5.05
C VAL A 35 16.26 2.33 5.72
N SER A 36 15.77 1.14 5.38
CA SER A 36 16.24 -0.12 5.95
C SER A 36 17.68 -0.47 5.57
N LYS A 37 18.12 -0.14 4.34
CA LYS A 37 19.53 -0.30 3.94
C LYS A 37 20.45 0.67 4.67
N SER A 38 20.06 1.94 4.76
CA SER A 38 20.85 2.98 5.45
C SER A 38 20.97 2.73 6.96
N LEU A 39 19.96 2.10 7.58
CA LEU A 39 20.02 1.69 8.99
C LEU A 39 20.91 0.46 9.23
N GLN A 40 21.21 -0.35 8.21
CA GLN A 40 22.10 -1.51 8.34
C GLN A 40 23.58 -1.16 8.20
N ASP A 41 23.91 -0.07 7.50
CA ASP A 41 25.27 0.43 7.36
C ASP A 41 25.58 1.39 8.53
N GLU A 42 26.09 0.84 9.64
CA GLU A 42 26.42 1.56 10.87
C GLU A 42 27.39 2.75 10.65
N SER A 43 26.83 3.96 10.53
CA SER A 43 27.44 5.19 11.04
C SER A 43 26.33 6.16 11.46
N ASN A 44 26.30 6.54 12.73
CA ASN A 44 25.19 7.27 13.35
C ASN A 44 24.88 8.65 12.73
N GLU A 45 25.78 9.23 11.94
CA GLU A 45 25.58 10.57 11.37
C GLU A 45 24.66 10.60 10.14
N GLY A 46 24.68 9.57 9.29
CA GLY A 46 23.84 9.52 8.07
C GLY A 46 22.40 9.05 8.32
N VAL A 47 22.14 8.42 9.46
CA VAL A 47 20.83 7.87 9.82
C VAL A 47 19.85 8.97 10.22
N GLU A 48 20.30 9.96 11.02
CA GLU A 48 19.44 11.06 11.46
C GLU A 48 18.98 11.91 10.27
N GLU A 49 19.86 12.22 9.31
CA GLU A 49 19.49 12.98 8.10
C GLU A 49 18.44 12.25 7.25
N ILE A 50 18.46 10.92 7.18
CA ILE A 50 17.51 10.13 6.37
C ILE A 50 16.16 9.99 7.06
N LEU A 51 16.13 9.92 8.39
CA LEU A 51 14.88 9.91 9.16
C LEU A 51 14.15 11.25 9.05
N ASP A 52 14.89 12.35 8.87
CA ASP A 52 14.35 13.69 8.70
C ASP A 52 13.89 14.01 7.25
N LEU A 53 14.18 13.13 6.28
CA LEU A 53 13.67 13.26 4.92
C LEU A 53 12.19 12.87 4.86
N GLU A 54 11.31 13.85 4.69
CA GLU A 54 9.91 13.61 4.36
C GLU A 54 9.80 12.91 2.99
N GLN A 55 9.36 11.65 3.00
CA GLN A 55 9.09 10.91 1.77
C GLN A 55 7.65 11.15 1.32
N GLU A 56 7.49 11.76 0.15
CA GLU A 56 6.18 11.93 -0.47
C GLU A 56 5.75 10.60 -1.11
N ILE A 57 4.83 9.89 -0.44
CA ILE A 57 4.25 8.64 -0.95
C ILE A 57 2.88 8.94 -1.55
N ASP A 58 2.80 8.93 -2.88
CA ASP A 58 1.53 9.06 -3.60
C ASP A 58 0.80 7.71 -3.67
N LEU A 59 -0.25 7.53 -2.85
CA LEU A 59 -1.05 6.31 -2.80
C LEU A 59 -2.26 6.40 -3.74
N GLU A 60 -2.56 5.31 -4.45
CA GLU A 60 -3.78 5.25 -5.27
C GLU A 60 -5.02 5.15 -4.35
N LEU A 61 -6.01 6.01 -4.56
CA LEU A 61 -7.25 6.04 -3.78
C LEU A 61 -8.18 4.87 -4.11
N ILE A 62 -8.78 4.31 -3.08
CA ILE A 62 -9.78 3.25 -3.11
C ILE A 62 -11.17 3.88 -3.00
N LEU A 63 -12.13 3.45 -3.83
CA LEU A 63 -13.51 3.93 -3.72
C LEU A 63 -14.27 3.09 -2.70
N GLU A 64 -15.23 3.69 -2.00
CA GLU A 64 -16.12 2.94 -1.09
C GLU A 64 -16.87 1.80 -1.78
N SER A 65 -17.27 1.99 -3.04
CA SER A 65 -17.90 0.95 -3.87
C SER A 65 -17.02 -0.29 -4.06
N ASP A 66 -15.69 -0.15 -3.96
CA ASP A 66 -14.75 -1.27 -4.03
C ASP A 66 -14.82 -2.13 -2.75
N LEU A 67 -15.29 -1.56 -1.63
CA LEU A 67 -15.37 -2.21 -0.32
C LEU A 67 -16.68 -2.96 -0.08
N GLU A 68 -17.79 -2.48 -0.66
CA GLU A 68 -19.11 -3.11 -0.52
C GLU A 68 -19.13 -4.58 -0.98
N GLN A 69 -18.20 -4.94 -1.86
CA GLN A 69 -18.09 -6.25 -2.45
C GLN A 69 -17.26 -7.23 -1.63
N VAL A 70 -16.70 -6.77 -0.50
CA VAL A 70 -15.81 -7.58 0.33
C VAL A 70 -16.29 -7.55 1.78
N PRO A 71 -16.44 -8.72 2.44
CA PRO A 71 -16.73 -8.74 3.86
C PRO A 71 -15.57 -8.11 4.64
N THR A 72 -15.80 -6.91 5.18
CA THR A 72 -14.77 -6.07 5.80
C THR A 72 -15.18 -5.70 7.22
N THR A 73 -14.25 -5.76 8.16
CA THR A 73 -14.48 -5.37 9.57
C THR A 73 -14.28 -3.85 9.77
N LEU A 74 -14.88 -3.28 10.82
CA LEU A 74 -14.68 -1.87 11.20
C LEU A 74 -13.21 -1.50 11.40
N LYS A 75 -12.41 -2.44 11.93
CA LYS A 75 -10.96 -2.24 12.13
C LYS A 75 -10.23 -2.10 10.78
N GLN A 76 -10.60 -2.92 9.79
CA GLN A 76 -10.04 -2.85 8.44
C GLN A 76 -10.46 -1.56 7.72
N LEU A 77 -11.73 -1.15 7.85
CA LEU A 77 -12.22 0.12 7.33
C LEU A 77 -11.44 1.31 7.90
N ASN A 78 -11.20 1.32 9.21
CA ASN A 78 -10.44 2.39 9.84
C ASN A 78 -8.97 2.44 9.37
N ALA A 79 -8.37 1.30 9.05
CA ALA A 79 -7.02 1.22 8.48
C ALA A 79 -6.96 1.73 7.04
N LEU A 80 -8.06 1.65 6.29
CA LEU A 80 -8.15 2.10 4.91
C LEU A 80 -8.50 3.59 4.76
N LYS A 81 -9.01 4.25 5.82
CA LYS A 81 -9.37 5.68 5.82
C LYS A 81 -8.36 6.62 5.13
N PRO A 82 -7.03 6.49 5.32
CA PRO A 82 -6.07 7.40 4.68
C PRO A 82 -6.05 7.34 3.16
N ILE A 83 -6.54 6.24 2.58
CA ILE A 83 -6.54 5.99 1.13
C ILE A 83 -7.94 5.77 0.58
N LEU A 84 -8.98 5.94 1.41
CA LEU A 84 -10.37 5.79 1.01
C LEU A 84 -10.90 7.13 0.49
N LYS A 85 -11.58 7.08 -0.65
CA LYS A 85 -12.34 8.20 -1.19
C LYS A 85 -13.82 7.88 -1.05
N GLU A 86 -14.55 8.77 -0.36
CA GLU A 86 -16.01 8.73 -0.29
C GLU A 86 -16.57 8.72 -1.72
N GLY A 87 -17.51 7.81 -2.00
CA GLY A 87 -18.21 7.79 -3.28
C GLY A 87 -19.17 8.97 -3.39
N GLU A 88 -19.34 9.52 -4.60
CA GLU A 88 -20.49 10.41 -4.90
C GLU A 88 -21.80 9.62 -4.97
#